data_AF-A0A9W8P6Z6-F1
#
_entry.id   AF-A0A9W8P6Z6-F1
#
_cell.length_a   1.000
_cell.length_b   1.000
_cell.length_c   1.000
_cell.angle_alpha   90.00
_cell.angle_beta   90.00
_cell.angle_gamma   90.00
#
_symmetry.space_group_name_H-M   'P 1'
#
loop_
_entity.id
_entity.type
_entity.pdbx_description
1 polymer ?
#
loop_
_entity_poly.entity_id
_entity_poly.type
_entity_poly.pdbx_seq_one_letter_code
_entity_poly.pdbx_strand_id
1 'polypeptide(L)'
;FLWPEEMKAIHHLMMLHERAFAWSEEEKGQFNPEYFPPVEFPVVEHIPWRLPSLPIPPGLMDRVVEIVRAKIRSGVYEPSSSSYRSRWFTVVKKDGTSLRIVHDLQPLNAVTIQDSSSVPFLEHLAKSYASRSVLALLDMYVGYD
;
A
#
# COMPACT_ATOMS: atom_id res chain seq x y z
N PHE A 1 17.62 24.83 2.23
CA PHE A 1 16.89 25.03 0.96
C PHE A 1 17.88 24.85 -0.18
N LEU A 2 17.47 24.18 -1.25
CA LEU A 2 18.31 23.90 -2.41
C LEU A 2 18.58 25.17 -3.22
N TRP A 3 19.77 25.28 -3.80
CA TRP A 3 20.13 26.35 -4.73
C TRP A 3 19.46 26.15 -6.10
N PRO A 4 19.30 27.21 -6.91
CA PRO A 4 18.71 27.11 -8.24
C PRO A 4 19.38 26.05 -9.14
N GLU A 5 20.70 25.90 -9.04
CA GLU A 5 21.49 24.90 -9.78
C GLU A 5 21.21 23.48 -9.29
N GLU A 6 21.06 23.29 -7.97
CA GLU A 6 20.72 21.99 -7.37
C GLU A 6 19.29 21.56 -7.77
N MET A 7 18.35 22.51 -7.80
CA MET A 7 16.99 22.25 -8.30
C MET A 7 16.97 21.83 -9.77
N LYS A 8 17.77 22.48 -10.62
CA LYS A 8 17.92 22.08 -12.03
C LYS A 8 18.47 20.66 -12.17
N ALA A 9 19.45 20.30 -11.34
CA ALA A 9 20.02 18.96 -11.33
C ALA A 9 18.99 17.90 -10.92
N ILE A 10 18.18 18.17 -9.88
CA ILE A 10 17.11 17.28 -9.45
C ILE A 10 16.04 17.13 -10.54
N HIS A 11 15.59 18.23 -11.15
CA HIS A 11 14.64 18.16 -12.25
C HIS A 11 15.18 17.34 -13.41
N HIS A 12 16.45 17.51 -13.78
CA HIS A 12 17.08 16.72 -14.82
C HIS A 12 17.11 15.22 -14.46
N LEU A 13 17.47 14.88 -13.22
CA LEU A 13 17.46 13.51 -12.71
C LEU A 13 16.06 12.88 -12.77
N MET A 14 15.03 13.63 -12.34
CA MET A 14 13.65 13.17 -12.37
C MET A 14 13.17 12.94 -13.80
N MET A 15 13.52 13.82 -14.73
CA MET A 15 13.19 13.65 -16.16
C MET A 15 13.91 12.45 -16.78
N LEU A 16 15.18 12.21 -16.41
CA LEU A 16 15.95 11.07 -16.91
C LEU A 16 15.38 9.73 -16.42
N HIS A 17 14.87 9.71 -15.18
CA HIS A 17 14.31 8.54 -14.52
C HIS A 17 12.79 8.63 -14.35
N GLU A 18 12.09 9.27 -15.29
CA GLU A 18 10.66 9.57 -15.16
C GLU A 18 9.83 8.31 -14.85
N ARG A 19 10.15 7.19 -15.49
CA ARG A 19 9.51 5.87 -15.26
C ARG A 19 9.74 5.26 -13.87
N ALA A 20 10.65 5.81 -13.07
CA ALA A 20 10.88 5.36 -11.69
C ALA A 20 9.96 6.07 -10.69
N PHE A 21 9.28 7.14 -11.11
CA PHE A 21 8.35 7.89 -10.28
C PHE A 21 6.92 7.57 -10.71
N ALA A 22 6.04 7.37 -9.73
CA ALA A 22 4.61 7.23 -9.96
C ALA A 22 3.89 8.48 -9.44
N TRP A 23 3.05 9.07 -10.30
CA TRP A 23 2.24 10.25 -10.00
C TRP A 23 0.77 9.90 -9.72
N SER A 24 0.34 8.72 -10.18
CA SER A 24 -1.01 8.17 -9.96
C SER A 24 -0.98 6.67 -9.67
N GLU A 25 -2.11 6.09 -9.23
CA GLU A 25 -2.22 4.64 -8.98
C GLU A 25 -2.06 3.81 -10.26
N GLU A 26 -2.36 4.37 -11.43
CA GLU A 26 -2.21 3.70 -12.72
C GLU A 26 -0.74 3.55 -13.15
N GLU A 27 0.15 4.41 -12.63
CA GLU A 27 1.59 4.38 -12.90
C GLU A 27 2.35 3.53 -11.87
N LYS A 28 1.64 2.94 -10.90
CA LYS A 28 2.29 2.12 -9.87
C LYS A 28 3.03 0.95 -10.51
N GLY A 29 4.27 0.75 -10.07
CA GLY A 29 5.04 -0.42 -10.45
C GLY A 29 4.50 -1.71 -9.82
N GLN A 30 4.83 -2.85 -10.41
CA GLN A 30 4.65 -4.16 -9.78
C GLN A 30 6.00 -4.86 -9.78
N PHE A 31 6.28 -5.64 -8.72
CA PHE A 31 7.46 -6.49 -8.71
C PHE A 31 7.36 -7.53 -9.83
N ASN A 32 8.46 -7.75 -10.55
CA ASN A 32 8.50 -8.79 -11.57
C ASN A 32 8.41 -10.18 -10.88
N PRO A 33 7.39 -11.00 -11.19
CA PRO A 33 7.19 -12.32 -10.57
C PRO A 33 8.36 -13.29 -10.74
N GLU A 34 9.23 -13.06 -11.74
CA GLU A 34 10.46 -13.84 -11.97
C GLU A 34 11.47 -13.68 -10.81
N TYR A 35 11.56 -12.48 -10.25
CA TYR A 35 12.48 -12.19 -9.15
C TYR A 35 11.81 -12.22 -7.78
N PHE A 36 10.51 -11.89 -7.74
CA PHE A 36 9.71 -11.84 -6.52
C PHE A 36 8.43 -12.66 -6.74
N PRO A 37 8.46 -13.98 -6.47
CA PRO A 37 7.28 -14.81 -6.63
C PRO A 37 6.15 -14.33 -5.70
N PRO A 38 4.89 -14.66 -6.02
CA PRO A 38 3.75 -14.34 -5.16
C PRO A 38 3.98 -14.80 -3.73
N VAL A 39 3.58 -13.97 -2.76
CA VAL A 39 3.73 -14.29 -1.34
C VAL A 39 2.75 -15.37 -0.94
N GLU A 40 3.26 -16.46 -0.39
CA GLU A 40 2.46 -17.49 0.27
C GLU A 40 2.28 -17.14 1.74
N PHE A 41 1.04 -17.05 2.23
CA PHE A 41 0.75 -16.75 3.62
C PHE A 41 0.69 -18.05 4.43
N PRO A 42 1.68 -18.34 5.30
CA PRO A 42 1.64 -19.51 6.16
C PRO A 42 0.55 -19.33 7.22
N VAL A 43 -0.33 -20.32 7.36
CA VAL A 43 -1.45 -20.30 8.31
C VAL A 43 -1.48 -21.59 9.11
N VAL A 44 -1.93 -21.53 10.35
CA VAL A 44 -2.24 -22.73 11.14
C VAL A 44 -3.52 -23.39 10.62
N GLU A 45 -3.77 -24.65 11.00
CA GLU A 45 -5.02 -25.32 10.65
C GLU A 45 -6.23 -24.54 11.23
N HIS A 46 -7.20 -24.21 10.37
CA HIS A 46 -8.39 -23.47 10.77
C HIS A 46 -9.53 -23.70 9.78
N ILE A 47 -10.72 -23.23 10.17
CA ILE A 47 -11.91 -23.25 9.34
C ILE A 47 -12.09 -21.86 8.72
N PRO A 48 -12.27 -21.74 7.40
CA PRO A 48 -12.57 -20.45 6.75
C PRO A 48 -13.82 -19.79 7.36
N TRP A 49 -13.76 -18.48 7.56
CA TRP A 49 -14.86 -17.71 8.15
C TRP A 49 -15.68 -16.97 7.10
N ARG A 50 -16.97 -16.77 7.43
CA ARG A 50 -17.87 -15.88 6.70
C ARG A 50 -18.48 -14.88 7.66
N LEU A 51 -17.92 -13.67 7.68
CA LEU A 51 -18.46 -12.57 8.46
C LEU A 51 -19.45 -11.75 7.61
N PRO A 52 -20.54 -11.24 8.22
CA PRO A 52 -21.47 -10.35 7.52
C PRO A 52 -20.81 -9.01 7.22
N SER A 53 -21.08 -8.45 6.05
CA SER A 53 -20.63 -7.11 5.67
C SER A 53 -21.26 -6.05 6.57
N LEU A 54 -20.48 -5.02 6.90
CA LEU A 54 -21.01 -3.85 7.60
C LEU A 54 -21.85 -3.00 6.63
N PRO A 55 -22.95 -2.40 7.09
CA PRO A 55 -23.74 -1.51 6.24
C PRO A 55 -22.91 -0.31 5.77
N ILE A 56 -22.98 0.01 4.49
CA ILE A 56 -22.40 1.23 3.93
C ILE A 56 -23.44 2.35 4.08
N PRO A 57 -23.11 3.49 4.70
CA PRO A 57 -24.02 4.63 4.79
C PRO A 57 -24.50 5.05 3.40
N PRO A 58 -25.81 5.27 3.17
CA PRO A 58 -26.36 5.58 1.85
C PRO A 58 -25.67 6.76 1.15
N GLY A 59 -25.33 7.82 1.90
CA GLY A 59 -24.64 9.00 1.36
C GLY A 59 -23.19 8.76 0.92
N LEU A 60 -22.60 7.61 1.23
CA LEU A 60 -21.24 7.24 0.81
C LEU A 60 -21.24 6.20 -0.33
N MET A 61 -22.38 5.59 -0.65
CA MET A 61 -22.46 4.42 -1.53
C MET A 61 -21.77 4.65 -2.89
N ASP A 62 -22.12 5.72 -3.60
CA ASP A 62 -21.59 5.99 -4.93
C ASP A 62 -20.07 6.18 -4.92
N ARG A 63 -19.55 6.88 -3.91
CA ARG A 63 -18.12 7.09 -3.72
C ARG A 63 -17.38 5.79 -3.43
N VAL A 64 -17.97 4.91 -2.63
CA VAL A 64 -17.40 3.60 -2.33
C VAL A 64 -17.39 2.70 -3.56
N VAL A 65 -18.48 2.70 -4.34
CA VAL A 65 -18.56 1.95 -5.60
C VAL A 65 -17.50 2.44 -6.59
N GLU A 66 -17.29 3.75 -6.70
CA GLU A 66 -16.24 4.32 -7.55
C GLU A 66 -14.84 3.85 -7.13
N ILE A 67 -14.53 3.87 -5.83
CA ILE A 67 -13.24 3.38 -5.30
C ILE A 67 -13.03 1.91 -5.62
N VAL A 68 -14.05 1.06 -5.42
CA VAL A 68 -13.97 -0.36 -5.74
C VAL A 68 -13.73 -0.58 -7.23
N ARG A 69 -14.44 0.16 -8.10
CA ARG A 69 -14.23 0.09 -9.55
C ARG A 69 -12.83 0.55 -9.95
N ALA A 70 -12.30 1.60 -9.32
CA ALA A 70 -10.94 2.07 -9.55
C ALA A 70 -9.91 1.00 -9.17
N LYS A 71 -10.07 0.36 -8.00
CA LYS A 71 -9.20 -0.75 -7.58
C LYS A 71 -9.27 -1.98 -8.47
N ILE A 72 -10.43 -2.26 -9.07
CA ILE A 72 -10.55 -3.32 -10.08
C ILE A 72 -9.81 -2.92 -11.36
N ARG A 73 -9.95 -1.66 -11.82
CA ARG A 73 -9.24 -1.17 -13.01
C ARG A 73 -7.72 -1.17 -12.84
N SER A 74 -7.21 -0.86 -11.65
CA SER A 74 -5.78 -0.89 -11.35
C SER A 74 -5.23 -2.31 -11.10
N GLY A 75 -6.08 -3.34 -11.16
CA GLY A 75 -5.69 -4.74 -10.96
C GLY A 75 -5.44 -5.12 -9.49
N VAL A 76 -5.70 -4.22 -8.54
CA VAL A 76 -5.56 -4.51 -7.10
C VAL A 76 -6.67 -5.45 -6.61
N TYR A 77 -7.89 -5.29 -7.14
CA TYR A 77 -9.03 -6.14 -6.82
C TYR A 77 -9.47 -6.96 -8.03
N GLU A 78 -9.88 -8.19 -7.76
CA GLU A 78 -10.52 -9.07 -8.74
C GLU A 78 -11.78 -9.73 -8.17
N PRO A 79 -12.77 -10.06 -9.02
CA PRO A 79 -13.87 -10.92 -8.61
C PRO A 79 -13.35 -12.31 -8.21
N SER A 80 -13.79 -12.81 -7.05
CA SER A 80 -13.35 -14.10 -6.53
C SER A 80 -14.50 -14.89 -5.92
N SER A 81 -14.39 -16.22 -5.98
CA SER A 81 -15.23 -17.16 -5.25
C SER A 81 -14.41 -17.79 -4.12
N SER A 82 -14.43 -17.16 -2.96
CA SER A 82 -13.62 -17.57 -1.80
C SER A 82 -14.47 -18.15 -0.67
N SER A 83 -13.90 -19.11 0.06
CA SER A 83 -14.46 -19.60 1.32
C SER A 83 -14.30 -18.59 2.46
N TYR A 84 -13.41 -17.62 2.31
CA TYR A 84 -13.19 -16.54 3.27
C TYR A 84 -14.05 -15.31 2.92
N ARG A 85 -14.66 -14.71 3.94
CA ARG A 85 -15.25 -13.37 3.86
C ARG A 85 -14.98 -12.60 5.15
N SER A 86 -14.04 -11.68 5.09
CA SER A 86 -13.74 -10.74 6.17
C SER A 86 -14.62 -9.50 6.08
N ARG A 87 -14.77 -8.78 7.20
CA ARG A 87 -15.43 -7.48 7.21
C ARG A 87 -14.53 -6.44 6.57
N TRP A 88 -15.15 -5.36 6.09
CA TRP A 88 -14.45 -4.15 5.71
C TRP A 88 -15.37 -2.96 5.94
N PHE A 89 -14.79 -1.78 6.06
CA PHE A 89 -15.50 -0.53 6.26
C PHE A 89 -14.71 0.62 5.65
N THR A 90 -15.31 1.80 5.60
CA THR A 90 -14.64 3.01 5.10
C THR A 90 -14.34 3.97 6.22
N VAL A 91 -13.17 4.58 6.16
CA VAL A 91 -12.77 5.70 7.04
C VAL A 91 -12.49 6.94 6.20
N VAL A 92 -12.82 8.10 6.75
CA VAL A 92 -12.45 9.38 6.15
C VAL A 92 -10.97 9.65 6.44
N LYS A 93 -10.19 10.01 5.43
CA LYS A 93 -8.78 10.39 5.59
C LYS A 93 -8.69 11.72 6.36
N LYS A 94 -7.46 12.09 6.76
CA LYS A 94 -7.18 13.35 7.45
C LYS A 94 -7.59 14.60 6.65
N ASP A 95 -7.72 14.49 5.33
CA ASP A 95 -8.20 15.56 4.45
C ASP A 95 -9.71 15.86 4.61
N GLY A 96 -10.43 15.09 5.44
CA GLY A 96 -11.84 15.30 5.75
C GLY A 96 -12.80 14.93 4.62
N THR A 97 -12.29 14.54 3.45
CA THR A 97 -13.11 14.32 2.26
C THR A 97 -12.88 12.95 1.67
N SER A 98 -11.65 12.49 1.49
CA SER A 98 -11.32 11.22 0.84
C SER A 98 -11.70 10.03 1.71
N LEU A 99 -12.23 8.97 1.09
CA LEU A 99 -12.49 7.71 1.77
C LEU A 99 -11.34 6.73 1.56
N ARG A 100 -11.08 5.91 2.58
CA ARG A 100 -10.20 4.75 2.51
C ARG A 100 -10.98 3.52 2.92
N ILE A 101 -10.95 2.49 2.08
CA ILE A 101 -11.44 1.15 2.42
C ILE A 101 -10.43 0.51 3.38
N VAL A 102 -10.92 -0.03 4.48
CA VAL A 102 -10.16 -0.76 5.50
C VAL A 102 -10.74 -2.15 5.59
N HIS A 103 -9.90 -3.15 5.34
CA HIS A 103 -10.25 -4.56 5.54
C HIS A 103 -9.97 -4.93 6.99
N ASP A 104 -10.95 -5.52 7.66
CA ASP A 104 -10.79 -6.09 8.99
C ASP A 104 -10.14 -7.46 8.86
N LEU A 105 -8.80 -7.46 8.87
CA LEU A 105 -7.98 -8.65 8.76
C LEU A 105 -7.66 -9.28 10.11
N GLN A 106 -8.31 -8.87 11.21
CA GLN A 106 -8.09 -9.48 12.53
C GLN A 106 -8.25 -11.01 12.52
N PRO A 107 -9.29 -11.60 11.88
CA PRO A 107 -9.42 -13.05 11.81
C PRO A 107 -8.29 -13.72 11.04
N LEU A 108 -7.82 -13.10 9.95
CA LEU A 108 -6.70 -13.62 9.16
C LEU A 108 -5.41 -13.58 9.95
N ASN A 109 -5.11 -12.43 10.56
CA ASN A 109 -3.91 -12.24 11.37
C ASN A 109 -3.85 -13.19 12.59
N ALA A 110 -4.99 -13.66 13.09
CA ALA A 110 -5.05 -14.62 14.19
C ALA A 110 -4.63 -16.04 13.79
N VAL A 111 -4.77 -16.39 12.50
CA VAL A 111 -4.40 -17.72 11.96
C VAL A 111 -3.09 -17.69 11.18
N THR A 112 -2.62 -16.51 10.75
CA THR A 112 -1.34 -16.34 10.07
C THR A 112 -0.19 -16.61 11.03
N ILE A 113 0.75 -17.48 10.61
CA ILE A 113 2.00 -17.72 11.31
C ILE A 113 2.87 -16.47 11.17
N GLN A 114 3.30 -15.91 12.30
CA GLN A 114 4.10 -14.69 12.32
C GLN A 114 5.52 -14.97 11.86
N ASP A 115 5.99 -14.15 10.93
CA ASP A 115 7.39 -14.16 10.55
C ASP A 115 8.25 -13.50 11.66
N SER A 116 9.48 -13.98 11.78
CA SER A 116 10.45 -13.51 12.79
C SER A 116 11.21 -12.26 12.36
N SER A 117 11.04 -11.78 11.12
CA SER A 117 11.76 -10.60 10.64
C SER A 117 11.40 -9.37 11.45
N SER A 118 12.39 -8.82 12.13
CA SER A 118 12.29 -7.55 12.82
C SER A 118 12.70 -6.41 11.88
N VAL A 119 11.90 -5.35 11.85
CA VAL A 119 12.30 -4.07 11.23
C VAL A 119 13.58 -3.57 11.91
N PRO A 120 14.57 -3.04 11.17
CA PRO A 120 15.78 -2.50 11.78
C PRO A 120 15.46 -1.35 12.74
N PHE A 121 16.29 -1.20 13.77
CA PHE A 121 16.16 -0.08 14.71
C PHE A 121 16.41 1.25 13.98
N LEU A 122 15.35 2.07 13.90
CA LEU A 122 15.37 3.33 13.15
C LEU A 122 16.48 4.28 13.59
N GLU A 123 16.77 4.35 14.90
CA GLU A 123 17.82 5.23 15.42
C GLU A 123 19.21 4.83 14.92
N HIS A 124 19.50 3.53 14.85
CA HIS A 124 20.77 3.04 14.31
C HIS A 124 20.89 3.34 12.81
N LEU A 125 19.79 3.14 12.07
CA LEU A 125 19.73 3.48 10.66
C LEU A 125 19.96 4.99 10.45
N ALA A 126 19.27 5.84 11.21
CA ALA A 126 19.43 7.29 11.13
C ALA A 126 20.86 7.76 11.47
N LYS A 127 21.46 7.18 12.52
CA LYS A 127 22.86 7.45 12.90
C LYS A 127 23.86 7.08 11.81
N SER A 128 23.59 6.03 11.03
CA SER A 128 24.48 5.64 9.92
C SER A 128 24.60 6.73 8.83
N TYR A 129 23.60 7.62 8.75
CA TYR A 129 23.58 8.77 7.86
C TYR A 129 24.03 10.08 8.53
N ALA A 130 24.48 10.03 9.79
CA ALA A 130 25.02 11.21 10.45
C ALA A 130 26.23 11.77 9.68
N SER A 131 26.38 13.09 9.72
CA SER A 131 27.47 13.83 9.05
C SER A 131 27.48 13.74 7.51
N ARG A 132 26.42 13.23 6.87
CA ARG A 132 26.23 13.38 5.42
C ARG A 132 25.74 14.79 5.13
N SER A 133 26.39 15.45 4.17
CA SER A 133 26.04 16.82 3.74
C SER A 133 24.77 16.87 2.89
N VAL A 134 24.39 15.75 2.28
CA VAL A 134 23.22 15.63 1.39
C VAL A 134 22.47 14.34 1.72
N LEU A 135 21.15 14.45 1.89
CA LEU A 135 20.24 13.32 2.11
C LEU A 135 19.09 13.42 1.13
N ALA A 136 18.67 12.28 0.59
CA ALA A 136 17.46 12.14 -0.20
C ALA A 136 16.54 11.13 0.49
N LEU A 137 15.25 11.45 0.54
CA LEU A 137 14.20 10.58 1.07
C LEU A 137 13.23 10.30 -0.07
N LEU A 138 13.03 9.03 -0.37
CA LEU A 138 12.07 8.54 -1.34
C LEU A 138 11.14 7.57 -0.60
N ASP A 139 9.87 7.59 -0.98
CA ASP A 139 8.87 6.66 -0.48
C ASP A 139 8.33 5.82 -1.64
N MET A 140 8.01 4.56 -1.36
CA MET A 140 7.40 3.69 -2.36
C MET A 140 5.90 4.00 -2.43
N TYR A 141 5.47 4.55 -3.55
CA TYR A 141 4.05 4.84 -3.78
C TYR A 141 3.23 3.55 -3.80
N VAL A 142 2.35 3.39 -2.81
CA VAL A 142 1.51 2.17 -2.63
C VAL A 142 2.37 0.90 -2.55
N GLY A 143 3.49 0.93 -1.84
CA GLY A 143 4.51 -0.14 -1.86
C GLY A 143 4.10 -1.54 -1.37
N TYR A 144 2.84 -1.76 -0.99
CA TYR A 144 2.29 -3.09 -0.67
C TYR A 144 1.38 -3.67 -1.77
N ASP A 145 0.87 -2.84 -2.70
CA ASP A 145 -0.01 -3.27 -3.81
C ASP A 145 0.81 -3.56 -5.09
#